data_AF-A0A966D1G2-F1
#
_entry.id   AF-A0A966D1G2-F1
#
_cell.length_a   1.000
_cell.length_b   1.000
_cell.length_c   1.000
_cell.angle_alpha   90.00
_cell.angle_beta   90.00
_cell.angle_gamma   90.00
#
_symmetry.space_group_name_H-M   'P 1'
#
loop_
_entity.id
_entity.type
_entity.pdbx_description
1 polymer ?
#
loop_
_entity_poly.entity_id
_entity_poly.type
_entity_poly.pdbx_seq_one_letter_code
_entity_poly.pdbx_strand_id
1 'polypeptide(L)'
;YVKANRKITSENEQEWDQIFAGIQGAVDIVAFQDGHVEFDQLTEFLSVNKRLADKYGLQCWTNSETFDRDMPIKFLPIKWEKLLLKLQMAQKAGYSNAVTFEFSHFMSPQSAYLQAGHLFNRYTEYLRNYHKKD
;
A
#
# COMPACT_ATOMS: atom_id res chain seq x y z
N TYR A 1 -10.09 -12.58 -12.67
CA TYR A 1 -8.98 -12.09 -11.83
C TYR A 1 -8.63 -13.14 -10.79
N VAL A 2 -7.66 -13.97 -11.13
CA VAL A 2 -6.93 -14.83 -10.20
C VAL A 2 -6.06 -13.89 -9.37
N LYS A 3 -6.05 -14.00 -8.04
CA LYS A 3 -4.93 -13.48 -7.25
C LYS A 3 -3.71 -14.22 -7.79
N ALA A 4 -2.94 -13.57 -8.66
CA ALA A 4 -1.59 -14.04 -8.90
C ALA A 4 -0.91 -13.86 -7.53
N ASN A 5 -0.71 -14.97 -6.81
CA ASN A 5 0.08 -14.98 -5.58
C ASN A 5 1.50 -14.59 -5.99
N ARG A 6 1.74 -13.28 -6.09
CA ARG A 6 3.03 -12.74 -6.44
C ARG A 6 3.85 -12.75 -5.16
N LYS A 7 4.57 -13.85 -4.98
CA LYS A 7 5.73 -13.85 -4.10
C LYS A 7 6.81 -13.03 -4.77
N ILE A 8 7.51 -12.18 -4.02
CA ILE A 8 8.71 -11.54 -4.55
C ILE A 8 9.76 -12.63 -4.79
N THR A 9 10.16 -12.80 -6.05
CA THR A 9 11.22 -13.74 -6.44
C THR A 9 12.51 -12.98 -6.70
N SER A 10 13.63 -13.70 -6.73
CA SER A 10 14.91 -13.14 -7.17
C SER A 10 14.83 -12.58 -8.60
N GLU A 11 14.01 -13.20 -9.46
CA GLU A 11 13.76 -12.71 -10.83
C GLU A 11 13.02 -11.37 -10.81
N ASN A 12 11.96 -11.23 -10.01
CA ASN A 12 11.26 -9.95 -9.90
C ASN A 12 12.15 -8.85 -9.33
N GLU A 13 13.00 -9.16 -8.35
CA GLU A 13 13.96 -8.18 -7.85
C GLU A 13 14.93 -7.72 -8.97
N GLN A 14 15.46 -8.64 -9.78
CA GLN A 14 16.35 -8.30 -10.89
C GLN A 14 15.65 -7.47 -11.97
N GLU A 15 14.39 -7.79 -12.30
CA GLU A 15 13.59 -7.00 -13.24
C GLU A 15 13.40 -5.57 -12.72
N TRP A 16 13.02 -5.40 -11.45
CA TRP A 16 12.84 -4.07 -10.85
C TRP A 16 14.15 -3.30 -10.71
N ASP A 17 15.28 -3.97 -10.45
CA ASP A 17 16.61 -3.35 -10.46
C ASP A 17 16.94 -2.71 -11.82
N GLN A 18 16.65 -3.44 -12.92
CA GLN A 18 16.84 -2.93 -14.29
C GLN A 18 15.89 -1.76 -14.60
N ILE A 19 14.63 -1.86 -14.19
CA ILE A 19 13.65 -0.77 -14.38
C ILE A 19 14.11 0.48 -13.64
N PHE A 20 14.51 0.36 -12.37
CA PHE A 20 14.96 1.50 -11.56
C PHE A 20 16.22 2.15 -12.11
N ALA A 21 17.17 1.35 -12.61
CA ALA A 21 18.32 1.87 -13.33
C ALA A 21 17.92 2.68 -14.57
N GLY A 22 16.95 2.20 -15.35
CA GLY A 22 16.49 2.84 -16.58
C GLY A 22 15.72 4.14 -16.37
N ILE A 23 15.06 4.31 -15.22
CA ILE A 23 14.28 5.52 -14.88
C ILE A 23 15.04 6.49 -13.96
N GLN A 24 16.24 6.12 -13.51
CA GLN A 24 17.04 6.94 -12.59
C GLN A 24 17.27 8.34 -13.17
N GLY A 25 16.92 9.37 -12.38
CA GLY A 25 17.05 10.78 -12.77
C GLY A 25 15.89 11.34 -13.60
N ALA A 26 14.97 10.49 -14.08
CA ALA A 26 13.74 10.92 -14.77
C ALA A 26 12.48 10.77 -13.91
N VAL A 27 12.50 9.85 -12.94
CA VAL A 27 11.41 9.60 -11.99
C VAL A 27 11.93 9.84 -10.57
N ASP A 28 11.18 10.60 -9.76
CA ASP A 28 11.56 10.89 -8.38
C ASP A 28 10.94 9.92 -7.36
N ILE A 29 9.72 9.43 -7.65
CA ILE A 29 8.88 8.70 -6.70
C ILE A 29 8.29 7.46 -7.37
N VAL A 30 8.34 6.33 -6.67
CA VAL A 30 7.63 5.10 -7.01
C VAL A 30 6.62 4.75 -5.92
N ALA A 31 5.40 4.37 -6.32
CA ALA A 31 4.31 4.04 -5.40
C ALA A 31 3.67 2.70 -5.78
N PHE A 32 4.14 1.61 -5.17
CA PHE A 32 3.64 0.27 -5.47
C PHE A 32 2.27 0.01 -4.87
N GLN A 33 1.38 -0.61 -5.66
CA GLN A 33 0.10 -1.13 -5.18
C GLN A 33 0.32 -2.32 -4.24
N ASP A 34 -0.19 -2.23 -3.01
CA ASP A 34 0.08 -3.21 -1.95
C ASP A 34 -0.90 -4.39 -1.88
N GLY A 35 -1.96 -4.42 -2.70
CA GLY A 35 -2.99 -5.47 -2.64
C GLY A 35 -2.74 -6.71 -3.51
N HIS A 36 -1.61 -6.80 -4.21
CA HIS A 36 -1.28 -7.94 -5.09
C HIS A 36 -0.44 -9.03 -4.40
N VAL A 37 -0.06 -8.81 -3.14
CA VAL A 37 0.78 -9.70 -2.34
C VAL A 37 0.00 -10.12 -1.10
N GLU A 38 0.18 -11.36 -0.65
CA GLU A 38 -0.43 -11.82 0.59
C GLU A 38 0.19 -11.10 1.82
N PHE A 39 -0.60 -10.95 2.89
CA PHE A 39 -0.18 -10.16 4.06
C PHE A 39 1.11 -10.69 4.73
N ASP A 40 1.35 -12.00 4.70
CA ASP A 40 2.56 -12.63 5.26
C ASP A 40 3.83 -12.31 4.45
N GLN A 41 3.68 -12.01 3.16
CA GLN A 41 4.76 -11.65 2.23
C GLN A 41 4.93 -10.14 2.05
N LEU A 42 3.94 -9.35 2.45
CA LEU A 42 3.91 -7.91 2.19
C LEU A 42 5.11 -7.16 2.79
N THR A 43 5.55 -7.52 4.00
CA THR A 43 6.71 -6.85 4.63
C THR A 43 8.01 -7.08 3.84
N GLU A 44 8.23 -8.31 3.34
CA GLU A 44 9.40 -8.65 2.53
C GLU A 44 9.35 -7.92 1.18
N PHE A 45 8.20 -7.94 0.51
CA PHE A 45 7.96 -7.20 -0.73
C PHE A 45 8.27 -5.70 -0.58
N LEU A 46 7.72 -5.07 0.47
CA LEU A 46 7.96 -3.66 0.75
C LEU A 46 9.45 -3.38 1.02
N SER A 47 10.14 -4.26 1.76
CA SER A 47 11.55 -4.11 2.11
C SER A 47 12.47 -4.20 0.89
N VAL A 48 12.19 -5.11 -0.04
CA VAL A 48 12.94 -5.23 -1.30
C VAL A 48 12.76 -3.97 -2.15
N ASN A 49 11.51 -3.52 -2.35
CA ASN A 49 11.23 -2.30 -3.11
C ASN A 49 11.90 -1.07 -2.50
N LYS A 50 11.90 -0.97 -1.16
CA LYS A 50 12.58 0.13 -0.45
C LYS A 50 14.08 0.11 -0.70
N ARG A 51 14.73 -1.05 -0.57
CA ARG A 51 16.18 -1.20 -0.81
C ARG A 51 16.55 -0.86 -2.25
N LEU A 52 15.75 -1.29 -3.23
CA LEU A 52 15.97 -0.94 -4.63
C LEU A 52 15.78 0.57 -4.85
N ALA A 53 14.73 1.18 -4.30
CA ALA A 53 14.50 2.61 -4.44
C ALA A 53 15.67 3.42 -3.86
N ASP A 54 16.15 3.04 -2.67
CA ASP A 54 17.31 3.66 -2.02
C ASP A 54 18.58 3.54 -2.85
N LYS A 55 18.83 2.37 -3.47
CA LYS A 55 19.98 2.13 -4.35
C LYS A 55 20.04 3.13 -5.51
N TYR A 56 18.88 3.54 -6.05
CA TYR A 56 18.79 4.44 -7.20
C TYR A 56 18.43 5.89 -6.82
N GLY A 57 18.29 6.20 -5.53
CA GLY A 57 17.95 7.54 -5.05
C GLY A 57 16.48 7.95 -5.28
N LEU A 58 15.58 6.96 -5.40
CA LEU A 58 14.14 7.17 -5.59
C LEU A 58 13.43 7.24 -4.22
N GLN A 59 12.40 8.07 -4.10
CA GLN A 59 11.50 7.97 -2.97
C GLN A 59 10.57 6.77 -3.13
N CYS A 60 10.42 5.99 -2.07
CA CYS A 60 9.55 4.82 -2.05
C CYS A 60 8.29 5.10 -1.23
N TRP A 61 7.15 5.17 -1.90
CA TRP A 61 5.83 5.37 -1.28
C TRP A 61 5.04 4.06 -1.38
N THR A 62 4.09 3.85 -0.47
CA THR A 62 3.12 2.75 -0.61
C THR A 62 1.82 3.29 -1.20
N ASN A 63 1.27 2.63 -2.22
CA ASN A 63 -0.10 2.86 -2.62
C ASN A 63 -0.99 1.83 -1.90
N SER A 64 -1.48 2.25 -0.74
CA SER A 64 -2.34 1.42 0.09
C SER A 64 -3.77 1.41 -0.41
N GLU A 65 -4.13 0.33 -1.09
CA GLU A 65 -5.44 0.16 -1.68
C GLU A 65 -6.53 0.13 -0.60
N THR A 66 -7.52 0.99 -0.71
CA THR A 66 -8.59 1.13 0.29
C THR A 66 -9.83 0.31 -0.07
N PHE A 67 -9.70 -0.59 -1.04
CA PHE A 67 -10.73 -1.55 -1.46
C PHE A 67 -10.30 -2.99 -1.20
N ASP A 68 -11.27 -3.91 -1.05
CA ASP A 68 -11.03 -5.31 -0.74
C ASP A 68 -11.02 -6.18 -2.01
N ARG A 69 -9.91 -6.88 -2.25
CA ARG A 69 -9.75 -7.82 -3.37
C ARG A 69 -10.25 -9.23 -3.05
N ASP A 70 -10.50 -9.54 -1.78
CA ASP A 70 -10.85 -10.88 -1.30
C ASP A 70 -12.35 -11.15 -1.32
N MET A 71 -13.16 -10.15 -1.69
CA MET A 71 -14.62 -10.26 -1.71
C MET A 71 -15.14 -10.73 -3.07
N PRO A 72 -16.30 -11.41 -3.12
CA PRO A 72 -16.95 -11.81 -4.38
C PRO A 72 -17.30 -10.60 -5.27
N ILE A 73 -17.62 -9.45 -4.68
CA ILE A 73 -17.91 -8.20 -5.37
C ILE A 73 -16.62 -7.40 -5.55
N LYS A 74 -16.29 -7.06 -6.80
CA LYS A 74 -15.07 -6.34 -7.18
C LYS A 74 -15.44 -4.91 -7.62
N PHE A 75 -15.25 -3.87 -6.81
CA PHE A 75 -14.65 -3.83 -5.46
C PHE A 75 -15.48 -3.00 -4.48
N LEU A 76 -15.37 -3.30 -3.19
CA LEU A 76 -15.96 -2.55 -2.07
C LEU A 76 -14.86 -2.08 -1.09
N PRO A 77 -15.13 -1.12 -0.18
CA PRO A 77 -14.16 -0.65 0.80
C PRO A 77 -13.52 -1.77 1.63
N ILE A 78 -12.22 -1.66 1.89
CA ILE A 78 -11.44 -2.62 2.66
C ILE A 78 -11.82 -2.59 4.15
N LYS A 79 -11.68 -3.74 4.83
CA LYS A 79 -11.77 -3.79 6.28
C LYS A 79 -10.64 -2.97 6.94
N TRP A 80 -10.98 -2.21 7.99
CA TRP A 80 -10.04 -1.32 8.69
C TRP A 80 -8.76 -2.01 9.15
N GLU A 81 -8.88 -3.19 9.74
CA GLU A 81 -7.75 -3.96 10.27
C GLU A 81 -6.77 -4.37 9.17
N LYS A 82 -7.26 -4.65 7.96
CA LYS A 82 -6.41 -4.91 6.80
C LYS A 82 -5.65 -3.65 6.41
N LEU A 83 -6.32 -2.51 6.29
CA LEU A 83 -5.67 -1.23 5.96
C LEU A 83 -4.59 -0.86 7.01
N LEU A 84 -4.93 -0.95 8.29
CA LEU A 84 -3.99 -0.66 9.39
C LEU A 84 -2.75 -1.57 9.32
N LEU A 85 -2.95 -2.87 9.07
CA LEU A 85 -1.84 -3.82 8.95
C LEU A 85 -0.90 -3.43 7.79
N LYS A 86 -1.44 -3.05 6.62
CA LYS A 86 -0.62 -2.61 5.48
C LYS A 86 0.20 -1.36 5.81
N LEU A 87 -0.41 -0.37 6.47
CA LEU A 87 0.27 0.85 6.89
C LEU A 87 1.39 0.56 7.91
N GLN A 88 1.14 -0.32 8.88
CA GLN A 88 2.14 -0.73 9.87
C GLN A 88 3.31 -1.50 9.22
N MET A 89 3.03 -2.36 8.24
CA MET A 89 4.06 -3.08 7.49
C MET A 89 4.91 -2.13 6.64
N ALA A 90 4.30 -1.13 5.99
CA ALA A 90 5.02 -0.08 5.27
C ALA A 90 5.91 0.75 6.20
N GLN A 91 5.39 1.16 7.35
CA GLN A 91 6.19 1.86 8.37
C GLN A 91 7.38 1.01 8.84
N LYS A 92 7.15 -0.29 9.12
CA LYS A 92 8.22 -1.23 9.51
C LYS A 92 9.28 -1.40 8.41
N ALA A 93 8.87 -1.38 7.15
CA ALA A 93 9.78 -1.43 5.99
C ALA A 93 10.48 -0.09 5.70
N GLY A 94 10.26 0.95 6.51
CA GLY A 94 10.94 2.24 6.39
C GLY A 94 10.29 3.21 5.38
N TYR A 95 9.01 3.02 5.04
CA TYR A 95 8.28 3.95 4.19
C TYR A 95 7.84 5.17 5.00
N SER A 96 7.98 6.35 4.41
CA SER A 96 7.57 7.63 5.02
C SER A 96 6.24 8.15 4.51
N ASN A 97 5.81 7.73 3.31
CA ASN A 97 4.61 8.23 2.66
C ASN A 97 3.72 7.10 2.18
N ALA A 98 2.41 7.30 2.32
CA ALA A 98 1.36 6.42 1.81
C ALA A 98 0.35 7.26 1.02
N VAL A 99 -0.03 6.75 -0.14
CA VAL A 99 -1.15 7.24 -0.96
C VAL A 99 -2.18 6.13 -1.11
N THR A 100 -3.35 6.43 -1.66
CA THR A 100 -4.38 5.41 -1.84
C THR A 100 -5.11 5.56 -3.17
N PHE A 101 -5.35 4.43 -3.82
CA PHE A 101 -6.47 4.26 -4.73
C PHE A 101 -7.64 3.63 -3.95
N GLU A 102 -8.72 4.35 -3.66
CA GLU A 102 -8.95 5.78 -3.86
C GLU A 102 -9.89 6.33 -2.78
N PHE A 103 -9.63 7.55 -2.32
CA PHE A 103 -10.41 8.17 -1.25
C PHE A 103 -11.90 8.30 -1.60
N SER A 104 -12.24 8.85 -2.76
CA SER A 104 -13.63 9.22 -3.12
C SER A 104 -14.59 8.04 -3.02
N HIS A 105 -14.19 6.88 -3.56
CA HIS A 105 -15.03 5.69 -3.57
C HIS A 105 -14.91 4.87 -2.28
N PHE A 106 -13.72 4.78 -1.69
CA PHE A 106 -13.46 3.77 -0.67
C PHE A 106 -13.21 4.30 0.73
N MET A 107 -13.05 5.61 0.91
CA MET A 107 -12.94 6.25 2.22
C MET A 107 -13.90 7.43 2.42
N SER A 108 -14.41 8.07 1.37
CA SER A 108 -15.20 9.29 1.54
C SER A 108 -16.48 9.05 2.35
N PRO A 109 -16.82 9.93 3.31
CA PRO A 109 -18.16 9.98 3.90
C PRO A 109 -19.28 10.21 2.89
N GLN A 110 -18.96 10.72 1.68
CA GLN A 110 -19.90 10.97 0.59
C GLN A 110 -19.92 9.83 -0.45
N SER A 111 -19.21 8.74 -0.23
CA SER A 111 -19.24 7.60 -1.15
C SER A 111 -20.64 6.96 -1.21
N ALA A 112 -20.98 6.43 -2.38
CA ALA A 112 -22.15 5.55 -2.52
C ALA A 112 -21.99 4.25 -1.71
N TYR A 113 -20.75 3.85 -1.41
CA TYR A 113 -20.45 2.73 -0.51
C TYR A 113 -20.44 3.24 0.93
N LEU A 114 -21.53 3.03 1.67
CA LEU A 114 -21.66 3.49 3.07
C LEU A 114 -20.52 3.00 3.98
N GLN A 115 -19.93 1.86 3.64
CA GLN A 115 -18.78 1.27 4.33
C GLN A 115 -17.53 2.16 4.26
N ALA A 116 -17.39 3.00 3.23
CA ALA A 116 -16.30 3.96 3.08
C ALA A 116 -16.34 5.01 4.20
N GLY A 117 -17.51 5.58 4.48
CA GLY A 117 -17.69 6.51 5.59
C GLY A 117 -17.36 5.86 6.95
N HIS A 118 -17.69 4.58 7.13
CA HIS A 118 -17.28 3.84 8.32
C HIS A 118 -15.76 3.62 8.38
N LEU A 119 -15.11 3.31 7.26
CA LEU A 119 -13.65 3.17 7.18
C LEU A 119 -12.94 4.48 7.55
N PHE A 120 -13.41 5.62 7.04
CA PHE A 120 -12.88 6.93 7.38
C PHE A 120 -13.06 7.29 8.86
N ASN A 121 -14.20 6.94 9.45
CA ASN A 121 -14.41 7.12 10.89
C ASN A 121 -13.37 6.34 11.71
N ARG A 122 -13.09 5.08 11.35
CA ARG A 122 -12.07 4.25 12.02
C ARG A 122 -10.66 4.80 11.84
N TYR A 123 -10.31 5.24 10.63
CA TYR A 123 -9.03 5.89 10.35
C TYR A 123 -8.85 7.17 11.18
N THR A 124 -9.87 8.03 11.23
CA THR A 124 -9.84 9.28 12.01
C THR A 124 -9.76 9.02 13.52
N GLU A 125 -10.51 8.04 14.02
CA GLU A 125 -10.44 7.59 15.42
C GLU A 125 -9.03 7.12 15.79
N TYR A 126 -8.40 6.33 14.92
CA TYR A 126 -7.02 5.91 15.09
C TYR A 126 -6.07 7.12 15.17
N LEU A 127 -6.16 8.08 14.24
CA LEU A 127 -5.30 9.28 14.26
C LEU A 127 -5.47 10.10 15.55
N ARG A 128 -6.72 10.30 16.01
CA ARG A 128 -6.99 11.03 17.26
C ARG A 128 -6.38 10.35 18.48
N ASN A 129 -6.30 9.02 18.48
CA ASN A 129 -5.72 8.24 19.57
C ASN A 129 -4.20 8.06 19.42
N TYR A 130 -3.67 8.11 18.20
CA TYR A 130 -2.24 8.03 17.92
C TYR A 130 -1.51 9.22 18.55
N HIS A 131 -1.99 10.45 18.31
CA HIS A 131 -1.40 11.68 18.85
C HIS A 131 -1.54 11.86 20.37
N LYS A 132 -2.25 10.97 21.07
CA LYS A 132 -2.33 10.99 22.55
C LYS A 132 -1.24 10.14 23.21
N LYS A 133 -0.50 9.35 22.44
CA LYS A 133 0.56 8.46 22.94
C LYS A 133 1.96 9.04 22.85
N ASP A 134 2.11 10.17 22.15
CA ASP A 134 3.29 11.03 22.13
C ASP A 134 3.15 12.14 23.19
#